data_AF-A0A355QES3-F1
#
_entry.id   AF-A0A355QES3-F1
#
_cell.length_a   1.000
_cell.length_b   1.000
_cell.length_c   1.000
_cell.angle_alpha   90.00
_cell.angle_beta   90.00
_cell.angle_gamma   90.00
#
_symmetry.space_group_name_H-M   'P 1'
#
loop_
_entity.id
_entity.type
_entity.pdbx_description
1 polymer ?
#
loop_
_entity_poly.entity_id
_entity_poly.type
_entity_poly.pdbx_seq_one_letter_code
_entity_poly.pdbx_strand_id
1 'polypeptide(L)'
;GRFGATCSATGRRLVEAQFTITGPSDDAGFVNALPMVHHRFMPAIESDGTDSLAELVTMRGYDTEIGPAFTGEAEIEFFDSPVEELTRLAPREMIAGYWRNVGTSWNGGTTLESD
;
A
#
# COMPACT_ATOMS: atom_id res chain seq x y z
N GLY A 1 -3.04 2.93 -23.18
CA GLY A 1 -4.20 2.14 -22.72
C GLY A 1 -4.74 2.77 -21.45
N ARG A 2 -6.05 2.64 -21.21
CA ARG A 2 -6.72 3.17 -19.99
C ARG A 2 -7.14 2.02 -19.10
N PHE A 3 -6.87 2.14 -17.81
CA PHE A 3 -7.10 1.13 -16.79
C PHE A 3 -7.90 1.74 -15.64
N GLY A 4 -8.85 0.99 -15.10
CA GLY A 4 -9.60 1.37 -13.91
C GLY A 4 -9.33 0.40 -12.76
N ALA A 5 -9.36 0.91 -11.54
CA ALA A 5 -9.28 0.10 -10.32
C ALA A 5 -10.28 0.61 -9.29
N THR A 6 -10.81 -0.30 -8.48
CA THR A 6 -11.74 0.05 -7.39
C THR A 6 -11.44 -0.79 -6.15
N CYS A 7 -11.59 -0.20 -4.97
CA CYS A 7 -11.54 -0.91 -3.69
C CYS A 7 -12.87 -0.74 -2.96
N SER A 8 -13.36 -1.80 -2.33
CA SER A 8 -14.60 -1.76 -1.54
C SER A 8 -14.50 -2.67 -0.33
N ALA A 9 -15.01 -2.19 0.81
CA ALA A 9 -15.11 -2.97 2.05
C ALA A 9 -16.53 -2.83 2.58
N THR A 10 -17.05 -3.90 3.18
CA THR A 10 -18.36 -3.86 3.86
C THR A 10 -19.51 -3.37 2.94
N GLY A 11 -19.41 -3.69 1.65
CA GLY A 11 -20.38 -3.28 0.61
C GLY A 11 -20.31 -1.82 0.18
N ARG A 12 -19.29 -1.06 0.61
CA ARG A 12 -19.11 0.36 0.30
C ARG A 12 -17.89 0.58 -0.59
N ARG A 13 -18.02 1.45 -1.58
CA ARG A 13 -16.89 1.95 -2.38
C ARG A 13 -16.00 2.79 -1.48
N LEU A 14 -14.69 2.50 -1.47
CA LEU A 14 -13.69 3.27 -0.71
C LEU A 14 -12.73 4.02 -1.64
N VAL A 15 -12.39 3.45 -2.78
CA VAL A 15 -11.47 4.04 -3.76
C VAL A 15 -11.95 3.77 -5.17
N GLU A 16 -11.83 4.77 -6.03
CA GLU A 16 -11.81 4.63 -7.49
C GLU A 16 -10.52 5.23 -8.03
N ALA A 17 -9.88 4.55 -8.98
CA ALA A 17 -8.67 5.03 -9.64
C ALA A 17 -8.75 4.80 -11.15
N GLN A 18 -8.14 5.71 -11.89
CA GLN A 18 -8.01 5.63 -13.33
C GLN A 18 -6.58 5.95 -13.74
N PHE A 19 -6.07 5.21 -14.72
CA PHE A 19 -4.71 5.39 -15.23
C PHE A 19 -4.70 5.32 -16.75
N THR A 20 -4.12 6.32 -17.40
CA THR A 20 -3.92 6.36 -18.85
C THR A 20 -2.43 6.41 -19.17
N ILE A 21 -1.90 5.33 -19.74
CA ILE A 21 -0.49 5.27 -20.17
C ILE A 21 -0.22 6.36 -21.22
N THR A 22 0.82 7.17 -20.98
CA THR A 22 1.36 8.15 -21.92
C THR A 22 2.67 7.69 -22.56
N GLY A 23 3.41 6.78 -21.92
CA GLY A 23 4.65 6.25 -22.48
C GLY A 23 5.40 5.25 -21.58
N PRO A 24 6.50 4.68 -22.06
CA PRO A 24 7.43 3.91 -21.23
C PRO A 24 8.09 4.81 -20.17
N SER A 25 8.58 4.19 -19.10
CA SER A 25 9.31 4.85 -18.01
C SER A 25 10.54 4.01 -17.63
N ASP A 26 11.63 4.67 -17.26
CA ASP A 26 12.85 3.99 -16.78
C ASP A 26 12.67 3.46 -15.35
N ASP A 27 11.76 4.05 -14.57
CA ASP A 27 11.41 3.65 -13.20
C ASP A 27 9.88 3.61 -12.95
N ALA A 28 9.48 3.19 -11.74
CA ALA A 28 8.09 3.17 -11.29
C ALA A 28 7.89 3.96 -9.97
N GLY A 29 8.63 5.05 -9.81
CA GLY A 29 8.67 5.83 -8.57
C GLY A 29 9.48 5.18 -7.45
N PHE A 30 9.23 5.59 -6.21
CA PHE A 30 10.12 5.34 -5.06
C PHE A 30 9.49 4.53 -3.90
N VAL A 31 8.18 4.31 -3.91
CA VAL A 31 7.45 3.81 -2.71
C VAL A 31 7.76 2.37 -2.32
N ASN A 32 8.21 1.53 -3.27
CA ASN A 32 8.44 0.09 -3.04
C ASN A 32 9.93 -0.27 -2.85
N ALA A 33 10.81 0.71 -2.63
CA ALA A 33 12.27 0.48 -2.60
C ALA A 33 12.85 0.26 -1.19
N LEU A 34 12.06 0.51 -0.14
CA LEU A 34 12.51 0.49 1.26
C LEU A 34 11.84 -0.65 2.06
N PRO A 35 12.48 -1.17 3.11
CA PRO A 35 11.82 -2.08 4.05
C PRO A 35 10.53 -1.45 4.61
N MET A 36 9.46 -2.22 4.61
CA MET A 36 8.14 -1.75 5.04
C MET A 36 8.00 -1.92 6.55
N VAL A 37 7.74 -0.82 7.26
CA VAL A 37 7.48 -0.84 8.69
C VAL A 37 6.03 -1.25 8.95
N HIS A 38 5.84 -2.21 9.85
CA HIS A 38 4.53 -2.74 10.22
C HIS A 38 4.40 -2.82 11.75
N HIS A 39 3.16 -2.74 12.23
CA HIS A 39 2.81 -3.15 13.58
C HIS A 39 2.42 -4.62 13.57
N ARG A 40 3.19 -5.46 14.28
CA ARG A 40 2.82 -6.84 14.55
C ARG A 40 2.18 -6.86 15.94
N PHE A 41 0.85 -6.79 15.97
CA PHE A 41 0.11 -6.71 17.22
C PHE A 41 -0.97 -7.80 17.36
N MET A 42 -1.21 -8.22 18.60
CA MET A 42 -2.30 -9.12 18.98
C MET A 42 -2.83 -8.71 20.35
N PRO A 43 -4.09 -8.26 20.45
CA PRO A 43 -4.70 -7.89 21.74
C PRO A 43 -4.76 -9.06 22.72
N ALA A 44 -4.62 -8.78 24.01
CA ALA A 44 -4.87 -9.76 25.06
C ALA A 44 -6.36 -10.13 25.14
N ILE A 45 -6.65 -11.40 25.47
CA ILE A 45 -8.04 -11.89 25.51
C ILE A 45 -8.83 -11.25 26.68
N GLU A 46 -8.12 -10.87 27.73
CA GLU A 46 -8.62 -10.21 28.94
C GLU A 46 -9.28 -8.85 28.65
N SER A 47 -8.96 -8.25 27.49
CA SER A 47 -9.53 -6.96 27.06
C SER A 47 -9.30 -5.83 28.07
N ASP A 48 -8.20 -5.89 28.83
CA ASP A 48 -7.82 -4.91 29.85
C ASP A 48 -6.99 -3.74 29.29
N GLY A 49 -6.88 -3.66 27.96
CA GLY A 49 -6.10 -2.66 27.25
C GLY A 49 -4.64 -3.05 27.05
N THR A 50 -4.23 -4.27 27.42
CA THR A 50 -2.90 -4.81 27.09
C THR A 50 -2.92 -5.63 25.80
N ASP A 51 -1.76 -5.70 25.16
CA ASP A 51 -1.51 -6.55 24.00
C ASP A 51 -0.70 -7.78 24.42
N SER A 52 -1.06 -8.97 23.92
CA SER A 52 -0.24 -10.18 24.05
C SER A 52 1.02 -10.13 23.18
N LEU A 53 1.00 -9.27 22.16
CA LEU A 53 2.12 -9.00 21.27
C LEU A 53 1.98 -7.57 20.77
N ALA A 54 3.01 -6.75 20.96
CA ALA A 54 3.09 -5.39 20.44
C ALA A 54 4.52 -5.14 19.98
N GLU A 55 4.75 -5.23 18.67
CA GLU A 55 6.07 -5.02 18.09
C GLU A 55 6.01 -4.11 16.87
N LEU A 56 7.00 -3.23 16.77
CA LEU A 56 7.33 -2.56 15.53
C LEU A 56 8.30 -3.46 14.75
N VAL A 57 7.94 -3.87 13.55
CA VAL A 57 8.75 -4.80 12.74
C VAL A 57 8.98 -4.23 11.34
N THR A 58 10.06 -4.67 10.70
CA THR A 58 10.22 -4.51 9.25
C THR A 58 9.83 -5.77 8.52
N MET A 59 9.29 -5.61 7.32
CA MET A 59 9.15 -6.66 6.32
C MET A 59 10.00 -6.27 5.10
N ARG A 60 10.82 -7.20 4.60
CA ARG A 60 11.72 -6.94 3.48
C ARG A 60 11.61 -8.05 2.44
N GLY A 61 11.36 -7.63 1.20
CA GLY A 61 11.43 -8.49 0.03
C GLY A 61 12.88 -8.80 -0.37
N TYR A 62 13.08 -9.97 -0.96
CA TYR A 62 14.31 -10.38 -1.64
C TYR A 62 13.94 -11.00 -2.99
N ASP A 63 14.92 -11.19 -3.87
CA ASP A 63 14.72 -11.87 -5.16
C ASP A 63 13.56 -11.26 -5.98
N THR A 64 13.72 -9.97 -6.32
CA THR A 64 12.67 -9.20 -6.98
C THR A 64 12.84 -9.22 -8.50
N GLU A 65 11.78 -9.60 -9.20
CA GLU A 65 11.67 -9.53 -10.66
C GLU A 65 10.73 -8.38 -11.03
N ILE A 66 11.25 -7.43 -11.81
CA ILE A 66 10.48 -6.27 -12.27
C ILE A 66 10.30 -6.29 -13.78
N GLY A 67 9.06 -6.09 -14.21
CA GLY A 67 8.74 -5.89 -15.62
C GLY A 67 9.01 -4.45 -16.09
N PRO A 68 8.81 -4.19 -17.40
CA PRO A 68 8.84 -2.84 -17.96
C PRO A 68 7.89 -1.91 -17.19
N ALA A 69 8.30 -0.64 -17.04
CA ALA A 69 7.47 0.40 -16.44
C ALA A 69 6.87 1.31 -17.50
N PHE A 70 5.66 1.78 -17.20
CA PHE A 70 4.94 2.77 -17.98
C PHE A 70 4.49 3.88 -17.06
N THR A 71 4.58 5.11 -17.55
CA THR A 71 4.07 6.30 -16.87
C THR A 71 2.81 6.81 -17.58
N GLY A 72 2.05 7.65 -16.89
CA GLY A 72 0.79 8.14 -17.39
C GLY A 72 0.06 9.08 -16.46
N GLU A 73 -1.08 9.55 -16.94
CA GLU A 73 -2.03 10.34 -16.16
C GLU A 73 -2.76 9.41 -15.18
N ALA A 74 -2.78 9.77 -13.90
CA ALA A 74 -3.47 9.02 -12.86
C ALA A 74 -4.41 9.93 -12.08
N GLU A 75 -5.61 9.43 -11.83
CA GLU A 75 -6.61 10.02 -10.96
C GLU A 75 -6.99 8.98 -9.90
N ILE A 76 -7.22 9.42 -8.67
CA ILE A 76 -7.72 8.57 -7.59
C ILE A 76 -8.65 9.37 -6.67
N GLU A 77 -9.80 8.80 -6.37
CA GLU A 77 -10.82 9.39 -5.50
C GLU A 77 -11.10 8.47 -4.33
N PHE A 78 -11.21 9.05 -3.14
CA PHE A 78 -11.42 8.35 -1.88
C PHE A 78 -12.83 8.68 -1.38
N PHE A 79 -13.57 7.66 -0.95
CA PHE A 79 -14.97 7.78 -0.53
C PHE A 79 -15.13 7.51 0.96
N ASP A 80 -16.09 8.20 1.57
CA ASP A 80 -16.34 8.11 3.01
C ASP A 80 -17.00 6.79 3.43
N SER A 81 -16.76 6.39 4.68
CA SER A 81 -17.34 5.20 5.28
C SER A 81 -17.52 5.42 6.79
N PRO A 82 -18.65 4.98 7.38
CA PRO A 82 -18.86 5.10 8.82
C PRO A 82 -17.93 4.21 9.66
N VAL A 83 -17.20 3.30 9.02
CA VAL A 83 -16.36 2.28 9.68
C VAL A 83 -14.92 2.25 9.16
N GLU A 84 -14.58 3.08 8.17
CA GLU A 84 -13.22 3.16 7.62
C GLU A 84 -12.73 4.59 7.69
N GLU A 85 -11.43 4.77 7.87
CA GLU A 85 -10.83 6.10 8.05
C GLU A 85 -10.01 6.55 6.83
N LEU A 86 -10.14 5.86 5.69
CA LEU A 86 -9.25 6.03 4.53
C LEU A 86 -9.22 7.46 3.98
N THR A 87 -10.33 8.20 4.08
CA THR A 87 -10.44 9.60 3.66
C THR A 87 -9.51 10.55 4.40
N ARG A 88 -8.99 10.17 5.59
CA ARG A 88 -7.94 10.92 6.31
C ARG A 88 -6.63 11.00 5.53
N LEU A 89 -6.42 10.10 4.58
CA LEU A 89 -5.25 10.02 3.70
C LEU A 89 -5.58 10.43 2.26
N ALA A 90 -6.70 11.12 2.03
CA ALA A 90 -7.07 11.55 0.68
C ALA A 90 -5.93 12.37 0.02
N PRO A 91 -5.61 12.08 -1.25
CA PRO A 91 -4.52 12.75 -1.95
C PRO A 91 -4.82 14.24 -2.10
N ARG A 92 -3.81 15.07 -1.82
CA ARG A 92 -3.86 16.51 -2.07
C ARG A 92 -3.36 16.88 -3.46
N GLU A 93 -2.46 16.07 -3.98
CA GLU A 93 -1.81 16.25 -5.27
C GLU A 93 -1.45 14.87 -5.83
N MET A 94 -1.75 14.67 -7.11
CA MET A 94 -1.28 13.51 -7.85
C MET A 94 0.09 13.84 -8.45
N ILE A 95 1.14 13.21 -7.92
CA ILE A 95 2.52 13.51 -8.33
C ILE A 95 2.99 12.68 -9.53
N ALA A 96 2.44 11.47 -9.72
CA ALA A 96 2.73 10.58 -10.85
C ALA A 96 1.78 9.37 -10.86
N GLY A 97 1.70 8.68 -12.01
CA GLY A 97 1.03 7.40 -12.17
C GLY A 97 1.94 6.40 -12.88
N TYR A 98 1.99 5.16 -12.37
CA TYR A 98 2.83 4.11 -12.95
C TYR A 98 2.08 2.78 -13.07
N TRP A 99 2.47 1.99 -14.07
CA TRP A 99 2.09 0.59 -14.19
C TRP A 99 3.31 -0.26 -14.50
N ARG A 100 3.47 -1.38 -13.76
CA ARG A 100 4.45 -2.45 -14.04
C ARG A 100 4.05 -3.77 -13.39
N ASN A 101 4.63 -4.85 -13.88
CA ASN A 101 4.61 -6.14 -13.19
C ASN A 101 5.70 -6.18 -12.11
N VAL A 102 5.38 -6.76 -10.96
CA VAL A 102 6.30 -6.95 -9.83
C VAL A 102 6.12 -8.38 -9.29
N GLY A 103 7.22 -9.13 -9.21
CA GLY A 103 7.34 -10.38 -8.47
C GLY A 103 8.38 -10.19 -7.36
N THR A 104 8.10 -10.66 -6.14
CA THR A 104 9.03 -10.55 -5.02
C THR A 104 8.81 -11.70 -4.05
N SER A 105 9.90 -12.18 -3.45
CA SER A 105 9.86 -13.19 -2.39
C SER A 105 10.03 -12.54 -1.02
N TRP A 106 9.38 -13.09 0.00
CA TRP A 106 9.40 -12.54 1.37
C TRP A 106 9.91 -13.56 2.37
N ASN A 107 11.07 -13.30 2.98
CA ASN A 107 11.63 -14.13 4.06
C ASN A 107 12.41 -13.33 5.11
N GLY A 108 12.39 -11.99 5.03
CA GLY A 108 13.21 -11.10 5.83
C GLY A 108 12.39 -10.10 6.63
N GLY A 109 12.99 -9.65 7.74
CA GLY A 109 12.42 -8.67 8.64
C GLY A 109 13.23 -8.58 9.93
N THR A 110 12.98 -7.56 10.74
CA THR A 110 13.64 -7.37 12.03
C THR A 110 12.66 -6.66 12.96
N THR A 111 12.57 -7.14 14.21
CA THR A 111 11.90 -6.40 15.29
C THR A 111 12.73 -5.18 15.65
N LEU A 112 12.13 -4.00 15.49
CA LEU A 112 12.74 -2.72 15.78
C LEU A 112 12.50 -2.30 17.24
N GLU A 113 11.31 -2.61 17.75
CA GLU A 113 10.85 -2.28 19.11
C GLU A 113 9.86 -3.35 19.56
N SER A 114 9.89 -3.65 20.86
CA SER A 114 8.98 -4.58 21.54
C SER A 114 8.72 -4.03 22.95
N ASP A 115 7.45 -3.99 23.35
CA ASP A 115 7.04 -3.65 24.72
C ASP A 115 7.26 -4.81 25.71
#